data_AF-A0A7C0U2R9-F1
#
_entry.id   AF-A0A7C0U2R9-F1
#
_cell.length_a   1.000
_cell.length_b   1.000
_cell.length_c   1.000
_cell.angle_alpha   90.00
_cell.angle_beta   90.00
_cell.angle_gamma   90.00
#
_symmetry.space_group_name_H-M   'P 1'
#
loop_
_entity.id
_entity.type
_entity.pdbx_description
1 polymer ?
#
loop_
_entity_poly.entity_id
_entity_poly.type
_entity_poly.pdbx_seq_one_letter_code
_entity_poly.pdbx_strand_id
1 'polypeptide(L)' 'FRTKHNLTIVGGSDAHFLNEIGEGGITTEAEDIREAIMKNDVKVFGKRSSLVNHVGTKVLKLWRKTVRFG' A
#
# COMPACT_ATOMS: atom_id res chain seq x y z
N PHE A 1 -6.29 15.35 -10.98
CA PHE A 1 -6.83 14.30 -11.87
C PHE A 1 -7.94 13.52 -11.18
N ARG A 2 -7.67 12.77 -10.10
CA ARG A 2 -8.67 11.98 -9.35
C ARG A 2 -9.96 12.72 -8.96
N THR A 3 -9.85 13.79 -8.18
CA THR A 3 -11.00 14.59 -7.71
C THR A 3 -11.77 15.22 -8.87
N LYS A 4 -11.08 15.50 -9.98
CA LYS A 4 -11.66 16.09 -11.19
C LYS A 4 -12.51 15.09 -12.00
N HIS A 5 -12.28 13.79 -11.83
CA HIS A 5 -12.97 12.72 -12.57
C HIS A 5 -13.77 11.78 -11.67
N ASN A 6 -13.95 12.14 -10.39
CA ASN A 6 -14.67 11.33 -9.39
C ASN A 6 -14.26 9.85 -9.35
N LEU A 7 -12.97 9.56 -9.54
CA LEU A 7 -12.46 8.20 -9.59
C LEU A 7 -12.32 7.61 -8.18
N THR A 8 -12.67 6.33 -8.06
CA THR A 8 -12.53 5.56 -6.83
C THR A 8 -11.08 5.42 -6.40
N ILE A 9 -10.82 5.59 -5.10
CA ILE A 9 -9.50 5.32 -4.52
C ILE A 9 -9.43 3.85 -4.12
N VAL A 10 -8.45 3.15 -4.68
CA VAL A 10 -8.07 1.82 -4.23
C VAL A 10 -6.59 1.86 -3.88
N GLY A 11 -6.20 1.21 -2.79
CA GLY A 11 -4.83 1.19 -2.30
C GLY A 11 -4.59 0.02 -1.36
N GLY A 12 -3.33 -0.34 -1.18
CA GLY A 12 -2.86 -1.39 -0.28
C GLY A 12 -1.52 -1.00 0.33
N SER A 13 -1.07 -1.75 1.33
CA SER A 13 0.14 -1.41 2.08
C SER A 13 1.45 -1.49 1.29
N ASP A 14 1.45 -2.14 0.11
CA ASP A 14 2.66 -2.37 -0.69
C ASP A 14 3.83 -2.88 0.18
N ALA A 15 3.51 -3.87 1.02
CA ALA A 15 4.39 -4.37 2.07
C ALA A 15 5.66 -5.00 1.49
N HIS A 16 6.81 -4.47 1.90
CA HIS A 16 8.12 -5.05 1.61
C HIS A 16 8.61 -5.93 2.79
N PHE A 17 8.08 -5.68 3.99
CA PHE A 17 8.38 -6.42 5.21
C PHE A 17 7.11 -6.98 5.87
N LEU A 18 7.25 -8.04 6.67
CA LEU A 18 6.12 -8.70 7.35
C LEU A 18 5.33 -7.76 8.27
N ASN A 19 6.02 -6.81 8.91
CA ASN A 19 5.40 -5.81 9.78
C ASN A 19 4.58 -4.75 9.02
N GLU A 20 4.69 -4.68 7.69
CA GLU A 20 3.92 -3.75 6.84
C GLU A 20 2.62 -4.38 6.32
N ILE A 21 2.42 -5.69 6.54
CA ILE A 21 1.21 -6.39 6.13
C ILE A 21 0.04 -5.86 6.96
N GLY A 22 -1.01 -5.39 6.28
CA GLY A 22 -2.21 -4.85 6.93
C GLY A 22 -2.08 -3.38 7.36
N GLU A 23 -0.95 -2.71 7.10
CA GLU A 23 -0.80 -1.29 7.43
C GLU A 23 -1.59 -0.35 6.51
N GLY A 24 -2.18 -0.85 5.42
CA GLY A 24 -2.98 -0.03 4.49
C GLY A 24 -3.82 -0.86 3.54
N GLY A 25 -5.00 -0.34 3.21
CA GLY A 25 -5.99 -1.04 2.40
C GLY A 25 -7.26 -0.23 2.15
N ILE A 26 -8.25 -0.91 1.57
CA ILE A 26 -9.63 -0.44 1.51
C ILE A 26 -10.54 -1.40 2.26
N THR A 27 -11.58 -0.87 2.87
CA THR A 27 -12.67 -1.65 3.47
C THR A 27 -14.00 -1.24 2.85
N THR A 28 -14.90 -2.20 2.72
CA THR A 28 -16.27 -2.02 2.25
C THR A 28 -17.16 -2.99 3.01
N GLU A 29 -18.40 -2.58 3.24
CA GLU A 29 -19.44 -3.42 3.86
C GLU A 29 -20.29 -4.12 2.79
N ALA A 30 -20.01 -3.86 1.51
CA ALA A 30 -20.72 -4.47 0.39
C ALA A 30 -20.34 -5.95 0.22
N GLU A 31 -21.34 -6.77 -0.14
CA GLU A 31 -21.12 -8.17 -0.51
C GLU A 31 -20.37 -8.30 -1.85
N ASP A 32 -20.63 -7.40 -2.81
CA ASP A 32 -19.92 -7.33 -4.08
C ASP A 32 -18.87 -6.20 -4.07
N ILE A 33 -17.61 -6.61 -3.97
CA ILE A 33 -16.43 -5.73 -3.97
C ILE A 33 -16.34 -4.92 -5.28
N ARG A 34 -16.70 -5.51 -6.43
CA ARG A 34 -16.60 -4.84 -7.73
C ARG A 34 -17.62 -3.72 -7.81
N GLU A 35 -18.84 -3.97 -7.34
CA GLU A 35 -19.89 -2.97 -7.30
C GLU A 35 -19.53 -1.81 -6.35
N ALA A 36 -18.96 -2.12 -5.18
CA ALA A 36 -18.47 -1.12 -4.24
C ALA A 36 -17.39 -0.21 -4.86
N ILE A 37 -16.43 -0.79 -5.57
CA ILE A 37 -15.39 -0.01 -6.27
C ILE A 37 -16.01 0.85 -7.37
N MET A 38 -16.96 0.33 -8.15
CA MET A 38 -17.61 1.10 -9.22
C MET A 38 -18.47 2.25 -8.68
N LYS A 39 -19.11 2.07 -7.52
CA LYS A 39 -19.95 3.08 -6.85
C LYS A 39 -19.16 4.04 -5.96
N ASN A 40 -17.85 3.85 -5.84
CA ASN A 40 -17.00 4.64 -4.94
C ASN A 40 -17.36 4.47 -3.45
N ASP A 41 -17.92 3.31 -3.10
CA ASP A 41 -18.35 2.92 -1.75
C ASP A 41 -17.27 2.11 -1.03
N VAL A 42 -16.10 2.74 -0.90
CA VAL A 42 -14.93 2.15 -0.25
C VAL A 42 -14.30 3.16 0.69
N LYS A 43 -13.92 2.70 1.90
CA LYS A 43 -13.17 3.50 2.87
C LYS A 43 -11.71 3.10 2.81
N VAL A 44 -10.83 4.06 2.53
CA VAL A 44 -9.38 3.85 2.58
C VAL A 44 -8.93 3.89 4.03
N PHE A 45 -8.16 2.90 4.46
CA PHE A 45 -7.49 2.90 5.75
C PHE A 45 -5.99 2.70 5.57
N GLY A 46 -5.23 3.15 6.55
CA GLY A 46 -3.81 2.82 6.64
C GLY A 46 -2.99 3.85 7.39
N LYS A 47 -1.74 3.48 7.65
CA LYS A 47 -0.72 4.33 8.25
C LYS A 47 0.38 4.57 7.23
N ARG A 48 1.01 5.75 7.29
CA ARG A 48 2.23 5.98 6.51
C ARG A 48 3.33 5.08 7.06
N SER A 49 4.07 4.44 6.17
CA SER A 49 5.25 3.66 6.51
C SER A 49 6.20 4.49 7.37
N SER A 50 6.73 3.88 8.42
CA SER A 50 7.69 4.56 9.30
C SER A 50 8.99 4.89 8.56
N LEU A 51 9.68 5.96 8.98
CA LEU A 51 11.02 6.28 8.46
C LEU A 51 12.02 5.13 8.68
N VAL A 52 11.82 4.34 9.74
CA VAL A 52 12.65 3.17 10.06
C VAL A 52 12.54 2.10 8.99
N ASN A 53 11.32 1.78 8.54
CA ASN A 53 11.12 0.83 7.44
C ASN A 53 11.72 1.34 6.13
N HIS A 54 11.64 2.65 5.88
CA HIS A 54 12.26 3.26 4.70
C HIS A 54 13.80 3.18 4.72
N VAL A 55 14.42 3.35 5.88
CA VAL A 55 15.87 3.18 6.05
C VAL A 55 16.24 1.70 5.92
N GLY A 56 15.51 0.81 6.59
CA GLY A 56 15.74 -0.65 6.52
C GLY A 56 15.68 -1.19 5.09
N THR A 57 14.67 -0.81 4.30
CA THR A 57 14.57 -1.20 2.88
C THR A 57 15.77 -0.72 2.06
N LYS A 58 16.25 0.52 2.28
CA LYS A 58 17.43 1.04 1.58
C LYS A 58 18.71 0.30 1.94
N VAL A 59 18.93 0.03 3.23
CA VAL A 59 20.10 -0.74 3.71
C VAL A 59 20.09 -2.16 3.14
N LEU A 60 18.94 -2.84 3.15
CA LEU A 60 18.79 -4.18 2.56
C LEU A 60 19.09 -4.18 1.06
N LYS A 61 18.59 -3.18 0.32
CA LYS A 61 18.86 -3.02 -1.12
C LYS A 61 20.35 -2.79 -1.40
N LEU A 62 21.01 -1.97 -0.59
CA LEU A 62 22.47 -1.73 -0.67
C LEU A 62 23.26 -3.01 -0.39
N TRP A 63 22.95 -3.72 0.69
CA TRP A 63 23.65 -4.94 1.07
C TRP A 63 23.50 -6.05 0.03
N ARG A 64 22.28 -6.27 -0.49
CA ARG A 64 22.04 -7.20 -1.61
C ARG A 64 22.81 -6.83 -2.86
N LYS A 65 23.03 -5.53 -3.12
CA LYS A 65 23.84 -5.09 -4.26
C LYS A 65 25.30 -5.45 -4.02
N THR A 66 25.87 -5.14 -2.86
CA THR A 66 27.28 -5.43 -2.57
C THR A 66 27.60 -6.93 -2.61
N VAL A 67 26.75 -7.79 -2.05
CA VAL A 67 26.96 -9.25 -2.03
C VAL A 67 26.86 -9.87 -3.43
N ARG A 68 26.10 -9.28 -4.36
CA ARG A 68 25.98 -9.78 -5.74
C ARG A 68 27.17 -9.44 -6.65
N PHE A 69 28.04 -8.52 -6.22
CA PHE A 69 29.22 -8.08 -6.96
C PHE A 69 30.54 -8.57 -6.33
N GLY A 70 30.46 -9.41 -5.29
CA GLY A 70 31.61 -10.06 -4.63
C GLY A 70 31.79 -11.50 -5.07
#